data_AF-A0A645E6Q4-F1
#
_entry.id   AF-A0A645E6Q4-F1
#
_cell.length_a   1.000
_cell.length_b   1.000
_cell.length_c   1.000
_cell.angle_alpha   90.00
_cell.angle_beta   90.00
_cell.angle_gamma   90.00
#
_symmetry.space_group_name_H-M   'P 1'
#
loop_
_entity.id
_entity.type
_entity.pdbx_description
1 polymer ?
#
loop_
_entity_poly.entity_id
_entity_poly.type
_entity_poly.pdbx_seq_one_letter_code
_entity_poly.pdbx_strand_id
1 'polypeptide(L)'
;MIRDGDGKDKKELQEQLCNYYKLREAEDIGNLPKVLPKNVLVLKYYSFENYFLDPVVMAQIGVVSSEEQFYDILFEKYQDYLHRLTSFKNLYEKTGVEIKSKQDIKDNMELIRIYGRGHNLFDIFYGKYKDEKENEILKKYIEVAPKENFQDILETIDHFIYFDNRKI
;
A
#
# COMPACT_ATOMS: atom_id res chain seq x y z
N MET A 1 12.08 -1.57 10.32
CA MET A 1 10.83 -0.84 10.65
C MET A 1 10.08 -0.60 9.35
N ILE A 2 8.78 -0.89 9.31
CA ILE A 2 7.96 -0.68 8.11
C ILE A 2 7.02 0.50 8.37
N ARG A 3 6.85 1.37 7.38
CA ARG A 3 5.99 2.55 7.45
C ARG A 3 5.12 2.63 6.20
N ASP A 4 3.82 2.78 6.40
CA ASP A 4 2.87 3.07 5.33
C ASP A 4 3.22 4.36 4.59
N GLY A 5 2.95 4.37 3.28
CA GLY A 5 3.27 5.51 2.41
C GLY A 5 2.33 6.70 2.60
N ASP A 6 1.10 6.51 3.09
CA ASP A 6 0.08 7.55 3.36
C ASP A 6 -0.15 8.56 2.21
N GLY A 7 0.25 8.22 0.98
CA GLY A 7 0.30 9.17 -0.14
C GLY A 7 1.24 10.37 0.07
N LYS A 8 2.30 10.21 0.87
CA LYS A 8 3.27 11.25 1.26
C LYS A 8 4.66 10.97 0.69
N ASP A 9 5.53 11.97 0.80
CA ASP A 9 6.92 11.83 0.41
C ASP A 9 7.66 10.83 1.33
N LYS A 10 8.40 9.91 0.69
CA LYS A 10 9.14 8.84 1.38
C LYS A 10 10.20 9.38 2.33
N LYS A 11 10.92 10.43 1.95
CA LYS A 11 11.99 11.01 2.76
C LYS A 11 11.40 11.73 3.97
N GLU A 12 10.34 12.50 3.78
CA GLU A 12 9.62 13.15 4.89
C GLU A 12 9.12 12.13 5.93
N LEU A 13 8.49 11.04 5.47
CA LEU A 13 8.00 9.98 6.36
C LEU A 13 9.12 9.30 7.14
N GLN A 14 10.24 9.02 6.47
CA GLN A 14 11.40 8.42 7.08
C GLN A 14 12.02 9.34 8.13
N GLU A 15 12.16 10.63 7.84
CA GLU A 15 12.68 11.63 8.77
C GLU A 15 11.77 11.80 9.99
N GLN A 16 10.46 11.89 9.78
CA GLN A 16 9.46 11.94 10.86
C GLN A 16 9.60 10.74 11.80
N LEU A 17 9.71 9.53 11.24
CA LEU A 17 9.85 8.31 12.02
C LEU A 17 11.15 8.26 12.80
N CYS A 18 12.29 8.58 12.17
CA CYS A 18 13.59 8.58 12.84
C CYS A 18 13.62 9.63 13.96
N ASN A 19 13.09 10.82 13.72
CA ASN A 19 13.01 11.89 14.72
C ASN A 19 12.14 11.50 15.91
N TYR A 20 10.99 10.86 15.66
CA TYR A 20 10.11 10.36 16.71
C TYR A 20 10.86 9.41 17.66
N TYR A 21 11.56 8.40 17.12
CA TYR A 21 12.31 7.46 17.96
C TYR A 21 13.50 8.10 18.67
N LYS A 22 14.20 9.04 18.01
CA LYS A 22 15.30 9.78 18.61
C LYS A 22 14.85 10.63 19.80
N LEU A 23 13.68 11.28 19.69
CA LEU A 23 13.12 12.09 20.79
C LEU A 23 12.69 11.20 21.95
N ARG A 24 12.06 10.05 21.67
CA ARG A 24 11.63 9.12 22.72
C ARG A 24 12.78 8.37 23.39
N GLU A 25 13.91 8.17 22.72
CA GLU A 25 15.12 7.58 23.33
C GLU A 25 15.63 8.40 24.52
N ALA A 26 15.39 9.72 24.53
CA ALA A 26 15.71 10.59 25.66
C ALA A 26 14.78 10.39 26.88
N GLU A 27 13.58 9.85 26.66
CA GLU A 27 12.56 9.60 27.69
C GLU A 27 12.60 8.16 28.22
N ASP A 28 12.98 7.20 27.39
CA ASP A 28 12.97 5.75 27.69
C ASP A 28 14.30 5.08 27.27
N ILE A 29 15.36 5.42 28.02
CA ILE A 29 16.75 5.05 27.71
C ILE A 29 16.91 3.52 27.74
N GLY A 30 17.24 2.94 26.58
CA GLY A 30 17.63 1.53 26.45
C GLY A 30 16.51 0.55 26.10
N ASN A 31 15.24 0.98 26.11
CA ASN A 31 14.10 0.11 25.80
C ASN A 31 13.54 0.29 24.37
N LEU A 32 13.99 1.33 23.65
CA LEU A 32 13.48 1.64 22.31
C LEU A 32 14.39 1.11 21.19
N PRO A 33 13.81 0.60 20.10
CA PRO A 33 14.59 0.18 18.94
C PRO A 33 15.27 1.39 18.29
N LYS A 34 16.54 1.22 17.90
CA LYS A 34 17.29 2.25 17.18
C LYS A 34 16.84 2.34 15.72
N VAL A 35 15.92 3.26 15.45
CA VAL A 35 15.38 3.50 14.11
C VAL A 35 16.27 4.51 13.37
N LEU A 36 16.94 4.02 12.32
CA LEU A 36 17.80 4.81 11.44
C LEU A 36 17.25 4.74 10.01
N PRO A 37 17.51 5.74 9.15
CA PRO A 37 17.17 5.74 7.73
C PRO A 37 17.37 4.39 7.03
N LYS A 38 18.55 3.78 7.22
CA LYS A 38 18.94 2.51 6.61
C LYS A 38 18.14 1.27 7.05
N ASN A 39 17.30 1.39 8.08
CA ASN A 39 16.49 0.31 8.65
C ASN A 39 14.98 0.58 8.52
N VAL A 40 14.59 1.60 7.74
CA VAL A 40 13.21 1.99 7.51
C VAL A 40 12.82 1.63 6.08
N LEU A 41 11.80 0.77 5.95
CA LEU A 41 11.08 0.56 4.70
C LEU A 41 9.84 1.45 4.73
N VAL A 42 9.82 2.46 3.87
CA VAL A 42 8.58 3.19 3.56
C VAL A 42 7.97 2.55 2.31
N LEU A 43 6.73 2.08 2.45
CA LEU A 43 5.98 1.46 1.36
C LEU A 43 5.70 2.48 0.25
N LYS A 44 5.77 2.02 -1.01
CA LYS A 44 5.36 2.82 -2.17
C LYS A 44 3.89 3.22 -2.14
N TYR A 45 3.01 2.29 -1.80
CA TYR A 45 1.57 2.52 -1.76
C TYR A 45 1.09 3.09 -0.42
N TYR A 46 -0.15 3.58 -0.41
CA TYR A 46 -0.74 4.23 0.76
C TYR A 46 -0.58 3.40 2.03
N SER A 47 -0.88 2.10 1.95
CA SER A 47 -0.61 1.11 2.98
C SER A 47 -0.36 -0.26 2.36
N PHE A 48 -0.04 -1.26 3.18
CA PHE A 48 0.26 -2.61 2.71
C PHE A 48 -0.90 -3.28 1.97
N GLU A 49 -2.16 -2.96 2.31
CA GLU A 49 -3.33 -3.54 1.65
C GLU A 49 -3.41 -3.18 0.15
N ASN A 50 -2.87 -2.03 -0.26
CA ASN A 50 -2.92 -1.58 -1.65
C ASN A 50 -2.13 -2.47 -2.62
N TYR A 51 -1.20 -3.28 -2.11
CA TYR A 51 -0.46 -4.26 -2.91
C TYR A 51 -1.34 -5.42 -3.41
N PHE A 52 -2.51 -5.61 -2.81
CA PHE A 52 -3.49 -6.67 -3.13
C PHE A 52 -4.58 -6.21 -4.11
N LEU A 53 -4.35 -5.09 -4.81
CA LEU A 53 -5.30 -4.46 -5.73
C LEU A 53 -4.89 -4.60 -7.20
N ASP A 54 -4.20 -5.68 -7.57
CA ASP A 54 -3.98 -6.02 -8.97
C ASP A 54 -5.21 -6.76 -9.53
N PRO A 55 -5.95 -6.16 -10.47
CA PRO A 55 -7.18 -6.75 -11.00
C PRO A 55 -6.95 -8.08 -11.73
N VAL A 56 -5.80 -8.26 -12.37
CA VAL A 56 -5.45 -9.50 -13.10
C VAL A 56 -5.35 -10.65 -12.10
N VAL A 57 -4.58 -10.42 -11.03
CA VAL A 57 -4.37 -11.41 -9.96
C VAL A 57 -5.67 -11.68 -9.22
N MET A 58 -6.43 -10.64 -8.89
CA MET A 58 -7.72 -10.76 -8.20
C MET A 58 -8.73 -11.58 -8.99
N ALA A 59 -8.76 -11.42 -10.32
CA ALA A 59 -9.60 -12.23 -11.20
C ALA A 59 -9.13 -13.69 -11.23
N GLN A 60 -7.82 -13.91 -11.33
CA GLN A 60 -7.23 -15.26 -11.38
C GLN A 60 -7.55 -16.09 -10.12
N ILE A 61 -7.53 -15.46 -8.93
CA ILE A 61 -7.82 -16.16 -7.66
C ILE A 61 -9.31 -16.12 -7.26
N GLY A 62 -10.17 -15.50 -8.07
CA GLY A 62 -11.61 -15.45 -7.87
C GLY A 62 -12.10 -14.46 -6.81
N VAL A 63 -11.33 -13.41 -6.48
CA VAL A 63 -11.81 -12.30 -5.65
C VAL A 63 -12.90 -11.52 -6.39
N VAL A 64 -12.68 -11.29 -7.68
CA VAL A 64 -13.61 -10.79 -8.69
C VAL A 64 -13.74 -11.80 -9.84
N SER A 65 -14.80 -11.71 -10.63
CA SER A 65 -15.00 -12.61 -11.78
C SER A 65 -14.17 -12.23 -13.01
N SER A 66 -13.75 -10.97 -13.12
CA SER A 66 -12.91 -10.46 -14.19
C SER A 66 -12.26 -9.12 -13.79
N GLU A 67 -11.23 -8.71 -14.52
CA GLU A 67 -10.66 -7.37 -14.39
C GLU A 67 -11.71 -6.28 -14.62
N GLU A 68 -12.61 -6.49 -15.59
CA GLU A 68 -13.67 -5.53 -15.89
C GLU A 68 -14.60 -5.33 -14.70
N GLN A 69 -14.98 -6.42 -14.01
CA GLN A 69 -15.81 -6.33 -12.81
C GLN A 69 -15.11 -5.55 -11.70
N PHE A 70 -13.79 -5.73 -11.51
CA PHE A 70 -13.04 -4.93 -10.54
C PHE A 70 -13.19 -3.43 -10.82
N TYR A 71 -13.01 -3.01 -12.07
CA TYR A 71 -13.11 -1.61 -12.45
C TYR A 71 -14.54 -1.06 -12.40
N ASP A 72 -15.54 -1.87 -12.73
CA ASP A 72 -16.95 -1.49 -12.57
C ASP A 72 -17.28 -1.22 -11.09
N ILE A 73 -16.91 -2.13 -10.19
CA ILE A 73 -17.11 -1.99 -8.74
C ILE A 73 -16.37 -0.75 -8.22
N LEU A 74 -15.09 -0.59 -8.59
CA LEU A 74 -14.28 0.52 -8.09
C LEU A 74 -14.83 1.88 -8.55
N PHE A 75 -15.28 1.97 -9.80
CA PHE A 75 -15.89 3.19 -10.34
C PHE A 75 -17.23 3.50 -9.66
N GLU A 76 -18.09 2.48 -9.46
CA GLU A 76 -19.32 2.63 -8.69
C GLU A 76 -19.02 3.18 -7.28
N LYS A 77 -18.07 2.58 -6.55
CA LYS A 77 -17.69 3.05 -5.20
C LYS A 77 -17.03 4.43 -5.21
N TYR A 78 -16.34 4.76 -6.30
CA TYR A 78 -15.82 6.10 -6.49
C TYR A 78 -16.95 7.13 -6.59
N GLN A 79 -17.95 6.88 -7.42
CA GLN A 79 -19.13 7.73 -7.55
C GLN A 79 -19.94 7.77 -6.25
N ASP A 80 -20.08 6.65 -5.56
CA ASP A 80 -20.83 6.55 -4.31
C ASP A 80 -20.18 7.39 -3.20
N TYR A 81 -18.89 7.20 -2.94
CA TYR A 81 -18.25 7.83 -1.77
C TYR A 81 -16.74 8.09 -1.85
N LEU A 82 -15.94 7.34 -2.62
CA LEU A 82 -14.47 7.49 -2.53
C LEU A 82 -14.01 8.90 -2.90
N HIS A 83 -14.66 9.56 -3.88
CA HIS A 83 -14.35 10.93 -4.29
C HIS A 83 -14.43 11.97 -3.16
N ARG A 84 -15.18 11.68 -2.08
CA ARG A 84 -15.31 12.60 -0.93
C ARG A 84 -14.21 12.41 0.11
N LEU A 85 -13.50 11.29 0.07
CA LEU A 85 -12.46 10.96 1.04
C LEU A 85 -11.24 11.86 0.86
N THR A 86 -10.60 12.21 1.98
CA THR A 86 -9.37 13.02 1.98
C THR A 86 -8.27 12.40 1.13
N SER A 87 -8.12 11.08 1.12
CA SER A 87 -7.15 10.35 0.28
C SER A 87 -7.32 10.61 -1.21
N PHE A 88 -8.56 10.59 -1.72
CA PHE A 88 -8.86 10.87 -3.13
C PHE A 88 -8.82 12.36 -3.47
N LYS A 89 -9.15 13.24 -2.52
CA LYS A 89 -8.90 14.68 -2.68
C LYS A 89 -7.40 14.96 -2.80
N ASN A 90 -6.59 14.34 -1.95
CA ASN A 90 -5.13 14.44 -2.00
C ASN A 90 -4.58 13.89 -3.32
N LEU A 91 -5.13 12.80 -3.86
CA LEU A 91 -4.77 12.29 -5.19
C LEU A 91 -4.90 13.40 -6.23
N TYR A 92 -6.07 14.05 -6.30
CA TYR A 92 -6.29 15.18 -7.23
C TYR A 92 -5.32 16.34 -6.94
N GLU A 93 -5.19 16.78 -5.69
CA GLU A 93 -4.32 17.90 -5.32
C GLU A 93 -2.84 17.67 -5.66
N LYS A 94 -2.36 16.42 -5.58
CA LYS A 94 -0.97 16.06 -5.83
C LYS A 94 -0.66 15.76 -7.29
N THR A 95 -1.65 15.28 -8.06
CA THR A 95 -1.42 14.74 -9.41
C THR A 95 -2.16 15.51 -10.51
N GLY A 96 -3.19 16.28 -10.16
CA GLY A 96 -4.10 16.92 -11.11
C GLY A 96 -5.07 15.97 -11.81
N VAL A 97 -5.07 14.67 -11.45
CA VAL A 97 -5.92 13.66 -12.10
C VAL A 97 -7.37 13.79 -11.63
N GLU A 98 -8.27 14.04 -12.57
CA GLU A 98 -9.72 14.00 -12.37
C GLU A 98 -10.29 12.67 -12.85
N ILE A 99 -10.98 11.94 -11.98
CA ILE A 99 -11.67 10.70 -12.34
C ILE A 99 -13.13 11.02 -12.68
N LYS A 100 -13.51 10.83 -13.94
CA LYS A 100 -14.88 11.06 -14.45
C LYS A 100 -15.51 9.82 -15.08
N SER A 101 -14.69 8.83 -15.40
CA SER A 101 -15.08 7.60 -16.06
C SER A 101 -14.33 6.40 -15.47
N LYS A 102 -14.83 5.20 -15.79
CA LYS A 102 -14.13 3.95 -15.51
C LYS A 102 -12.75 3.89 -16.16
N GLN A 103 -12.59 4.46 -17.35
CA GLN A 103 -11.31 4.47 -18.04
C GLN A 103 -10.27 5.29 -17.27
N ASP A 104 -10.67 6.40 -16.67
CA ASP A 104 -9.75 7.20 -15.84
C ASP A 104 -9.23 6.39 -14.64
N ILE A 105 -10.05 5.51 -14.06
CA ILE A 105 -9.59 4.60 -13.00
C ILE A 105 -8.59 3.58 -13.54
N LYS A 106 -8.84 2.99 -14.71
CA LYS A 106 -7.92 2.04 -15.36
C LYS A 106 -6.56 2.68 -15.62
N ASP A 107 -6.58 3.87 -16.22
CA ASP A 107 -5.37 4.59 -16.63
C ASP A 107 -4.56 5.11 -15.43
N ASN A 108 -5.22 5.33 -14.29
CA ASN A 108 -4.61 5.91 -13.09
C ASN A 108 -4.58 4.95 -11.89
N MET A 109 -4.73 3.65 -12.11
CA MET A 109 -4.79 2.64 -11.04
C MET A 109 -3.56 2.71 -10.12
N GLU A 110 -2.40 2.99 -10.70
CA GLU A 110 -1.15 3.16 -9.96
C GLU A 110 -1.22 4.32 -8.94
N LEU A 111 -1.73 5.48 -9.37
CA LEU A 111 -1.90 6.63 -8.49
C LEU A 111 -2.97 6.36 -7.43
N ILE A 112 -4.03 5.63 -7.78
CA ILE A 112 -5.05 5.19 -6.83
C ILE A 112 -4.42 4.30 -5.75
N ARG A 113 -3.50 3.40 -6.10
CA ARG A 113 -2.76 2.60 -5.09
C ARG A 113 -1.84 3.46 -4.22
N ILE A 114 -1.21 4.50 -4.78
CA ILE A 114 -0.31 5.40 -4.04
C ILE A 114 -1.07 6.28 -3.03
N TYR A 115 -2.19 6.88 -3.45
CA TYR A 115 -2.87 7.92 -2.66
C TYR A 115 -4.18 7.45 -2.01
N GLY A 116 -4.82 6.42 -2.55
CA GLY A 116 -6.09 5.89 -2.04
C GLY A 116 -5.89 5.12 -0.75
N ARG A 117 -6.70 5.44 0.27
CA ARG A 117 -6.58 4.83 1.60
C ARG A 117 -6.85 3.33 1.53
N GLY A 118 -5.86 2.51 1.90
CA GLY A 118 -5.88 1.07 1.68
C GLY A 118 -7.05 0.36 2.31
N HIS A 119 -7.35 0.60 3.58
CA HIS A 119 -8.51 0.01 4.23
C HIS A 119 -9.83 0.24 3.46
N ASN A 120 -10.05 1.44 2.90
CA ASN A 120 -11.26 1.70 2.13
C ASN A 120 -11.28 0.95 0.81
N LEU A 121 -10.14 0.82 0.13
CA LEU A 121 -10.05 0.11 -1.13
C LEU A 121 -10.10 -1.42 -0.95
N PHE A 122 -9.41 -1.91 0.07
CA PHE A 122 -9.31 -3.32 0.39
C PHE A 122 -10.67 -3.89 0.81
N ASP A 123 -11.37 -3.19 1.70
CA ASP A 123 -12.67 -3.64 2.21
C ASP A 123 -13.73 -3.79 1.10
N ILE A 124 -13.65 -3.01 0.02
CA ILE A 124 -14.55 -3.13 -1.14
C ILE A 124 -14.54 -4.55 -1.72
N PHE A 125 -13.35 -5.16 -1.79
CA PHE A 125 -13.16 -6.44 -2.46
C PHE A 125 -12.98 -7.60 -1.49
N TYR A 126 -12.31 -7.36 -0.37
CA TYR A 126 -11.89 -8.37 0.58
C TYR A 126 -12.73 -8.39 1.85
N GLY A 127 -13.49 -7.35 2.18
CA GLY A 127 -14.27 -7.26 3.43
C GLY A 127 -15.37 -8.33 3.59
N LYS A 128 -15.68 -9.08 2.52
CA LYS A 128 -16.56 -10.26 2.55
C LYS A 128 -15.87 -11.52 3.10
N TYR A 129 -14.54 -11.58 3.07
CA TYR A 129 -13.75 -12.64 3.67
C TYR A 129 -13.48 -12.28 5.13
N LYS A 130 -13.53 -13.28 6.01
CA LYS A 130 -13.26 -13.11 7.44
C LYS A 130 -12.29 -14.17 7.90
N ASP A 131 -11.45 -13.79 8.86
CA ASP A 131 -10.57 -14.69 9.59
C ASP A 131 -9.70 -15.55 8.66
N GLU A 132 -9.80 -16.88 8.77
CA GLU A 132 -9.00 -17.83 8.00
C GLU A 132 -9.19 -17.70 6.49
N LYS A 133 -10.40 -17.34 6.03
CA LYS A 133 -10.66 -17.20 4.59
C LYS A 133 -9.92 -16.01 3.98
N GLU A 134 -9.77 -14.92 4.74
CA GLU A 134 -8.98 -13.78 4.30
C GLU A 134 -7.50 -14.18 4.18
N ASN A 135 -6.97 -14.88 5.18
CA ASN A 135 -5.59 -15.37 5.14
C ASN A 135 -5.34 -16.33 3.98
N GLU A 136 -6.27 -17.24 3.68
CA GLU A 136 -6.15 -18.16 2.56
C GLU A 136 -6.15 -17.44 1.21
N ILE A 137 -7.03 -16.45 1.01
CA ILE A 137 -7.09 -15.72 -0.26
C ILE A 137 -5.85 -14.83 -0.46
N LEU A 138 -5.34 -14.21 0.62
CA LEU A 138 -4.12 -13.42 0.56
C LEU A 138 -2.88 -14.28 0.27
N LYS A 139 -2.80 -15.49 0.82
CA LYS A 139 -1.74 -16.45 0.48
C LYS A 139 -1.79 -16.83 -1.00
N LYS A 140 -2.98 -17.18 -1.51
CA LYS A 140 -3.17 -17.47 -2.95
C LYS A 140 -2.75 -16.28 -3.81
N TYR A 141 -3.10 -15.06 -3.40
CA TYR A 141 -2.68 -13.85 -4.11
C TYR A 141 -1.14 -13.77 -4.20
N ILE A 142 -0.44 -13.94 -3.09
CA ILE A 142 1.04 -13.88 -3.06
C ILE A 142 1.66 -14.98 -3.93
N GLU A 143 1.07 -16.17 -3.95
CA GLU A 143 1.57 -17.30 -4.75
C GLU A 143 1.50 -17.07 -6.26
N VAL A 144 0.49 -16.34 -6.74
CA VAL A 144 0.29 -16.11 -8.19
C VAL A 144 0.70 -14.72 -8.66
N ALA A 145 0.83 -13.74 -7.76
CA ALA A 145 1.15 -12.37 -8.11
C ALA A 145 2.56 -12.27 -8.72
N PRO A 146 2.74 -11.46 -9.78
CA PRO A 146 4.06 -11.13 -10.28
C PRO A 146 4.96 -10.52 -9.19
N LYS A 147 6.26 -10.81 -9.23
CA LYS A 147 7.22 -10.29 -8.24
C LYS A 147 7.24 -8.75 -8.25
N GLU A 148 6.98 -8.17 -9.41
CA GLU A 148 6.90 -6.73 -9.68
C GLU A 148 5.86 -6.04 -8.80
N ASN A 149 4.78 -6.74 -8.40
CA ASN A 149 3.76 -6.17 -7.53
C ASN A 149 4.31 -5.80 -6.15
N PHE A 150 5.33 -6.52 -5.67
CA PHE A 150 5.97 -6.31 -4.36
C PHE A 150 7.41 -5.83 -4.47
N GLN A 151 7.81 -5.32 -5.65
CA GLN A 151 9.22 -5.06 -5.97
C GLN A 151 9.90 -4.13 -4.97
N ASP A 152 9.27 -3.01 -4.59
CA ASP A 152 9.87 -2.04 -3.67
C ASP A 152 10.08 -2.61 -2.26
N ILE A 153 9.20 -3.50 -1.83
CA ILE A 153 9.33 -4.24 -0.57
C ILE A 153 10.51 -5.21 -0.68
N LEU A 154 10.54 -6.03 -1.72
CA LEU A 154 11.55 -7.08 -1.90
C LEU A 154 12.96 -6.49 -2.07
N GLU A 155 13.11 -5.45 -2.89
CA GLU A 155 14.39 -4.74 -3.07
C GLU A 155 14.90 -4.14 -1.75
N THR A 156 14.00 -3.60 -0.93
CA THR A 156 14.37 -3.01 0.35
C THR A 156 14.78 -4.09 1.37
N ILE A 157 14.09 -5.23 1.39
CA ILE A 157 14.44 -6.36 2.26
C ILE A 157 15.81 -6.94 1.87
N ASP A 158 16.06 -7.14 0.57
CA ASP A 158 17.35 -7.63 0.07
C ASP A 158 18.49 -6.68 0.46
N HIS A 159 18.24 -5.37 0.39
CA HIS A 159 19.17 -4.36 0.88
C HIS A 159 19.45 -4.54 2.39
N PHE A 160 18.43 -4.70 3.25
CA PHE A 160 18.65 -4.91 4.68
C PHE A 160 19.49 -6.16 5.00
N ILE A 161 19.20 -7.29 4.36
CA ILE A 161 19.96 -8.55 4.53
C ILE A 161 21.43 -8.34 4.14
N TYR A 162 21.68 -7.62 3.04
CA TYR A 162 23.02 -7.30 2.61
C TYR A 162 23.83 -6.48 3.63
N PHE A 163 23.19 -5.55 4.37
CA PHE A 163 23.87 -4.82 5.45
C PHE A 163 24.11 -5.67 6.68
N ASP A 164 23.21 -6.60 7.01
CA ASP A 164 23.41 -7.50 8.15
C ASP A 164 24.54 -8.50 7.88
N ASN A 165 24.66 -9.02 6.65
CA ASN A 165 25.74 -9.92 6.25
C ASN A 165 27.12 -9.22 6.16
N ARG A 166 27.15 -7.89 6.10
CA ARG A 166 28.39 -7.07 6.11
C ARG A 166 28.81 -6.60 7.49
N LYS A 167 28.26 -7.16 8.58
CA LYS A 167 28.90 -7.10 9.90
C LYS A 167 30.16 -7.98 9.90
N ILE A 168 31.20 -7.48 9.22
CA ILE A 168 32.61 -7.85 9.35
C ILE A 168 33.29 -6.70 10.08
#